data_AF-A0A929YSQ8-F1
#
_entry.id   AF-A0A929YSQ8-F1
#
_cell.length_a   1.000
_cell.length_b   1.000
_cell.length_c   1.000
_cell.angle_alpha   90.00
_cell.angle_beta   90.00
_cell.angle_gamma   90.00
#
_symmetry.space_group_name_H-M   'P 1'
#
loop_
_entity.id
_entity.type
_entity.pdbx_description
1 polymer ?
#
loop_
_entity_poly.entity_id
_entity_poly.type
_entity_poly.pdbx_seq_one_letter_code
_entity_poly.pdbx_strand_id
1 'polypeptide(L)'
;MAKTSLPSQDLSKRYLERLSDLYPTITAASTEVINLSAILQLPKGTEHFLTDVHGENEAFSHVLRNASGTVRHKIDDIFGNSLSQVDKRELATLIYYPEEKMHLVFRDLESPEDWYRVMLCRLIKVARNVANKYTRSKVRKALPAGFDYVLEELLMEREDRDDKESYYESILSTIISLNRAREFVIALCSLIQRLVIDHLHIIGDIYDRGPGPHLILDTLMNYHSVDIQWGNHDVLWMGAAAGEIACICNVIRICARYGNLDILEDGYGIN
;
A
#
# COMPACT_ATOMS: atom_id res chain seq x y z
N MET A 1 43.96 -24.15 -18.05
CA MET A 1 43.03 -23.96 -16.91
C MET A 1 43.62 -22.94 -15.96
N ALA A 2 43.31 -21.65 -16.14
CA ALA A 2 43.65 -20.61 -15.18
C ALA A 2 42.37 -20.27 -14.41
N LYS A 3 42.31 -20.66 -13.13
CA LYS A 3 41.28 -20.20 -12.20
C LYS A 3 41.63 -18.77 -11.82
N THR A 4 41.00 -17.80 -12.46
CA THR A 4 41.02 -16.40 -12.01
C THR A 4 40.13 -16.30 -10.78
N SER A 5 40.70 -16.53 -9.60
CA SER A 5 40.05 -16.13 -8.35
C SER A 5 40.12 -14.61 -8.26
N LEU A 6 39.01 -13.92 -8.50
CA LEU A 6 38.87 -12.53 -8.09
C LEU A 6 39.08 -12.46 -6.56
N PRO A 7 39.82 -11.47 -6.02
CA PRO A 7 40.39 -11.54 -4.68
C PRO A 7 39.34 -11.10 -3.68
N SER A 8 38.85 -12.02 -2.86
CA SER A 8 37.89 -11.73 -1.77
C SER A 8 38.38 -10.67 -0.79
N GLN A 9 39.70 -10.53 -0.60
CA GLN A 9 40.31 -9.52 0.27
C GLN A 9 40.27 -8.10 -0.32
N ASP A 10 40.39 -7.95 -1.64
CA ASP A 10 40.37 -6.65 -2.31
C ASP A 10 38.95 -6.07 -2.37
N LEU A 11 37.97 -6.94 -2.62
CA LEU A 11 36.54 -6.61 -2.51
C LEU A 11 36.16 -6.18 -1.08
N SER A 12 36.68 -6.88 -0.06
CA SER A 12 36.45 -6.54 1.34
C SER A 12 37.08 -5.18 1.71
N LYS A 13 38.31 -4.91 1.25
CA LYS A 13 38.98 -3.62 1.49
C LYS A 13 38.24 -2.46 0.82
N ARG A 14 37.86 -2.59 -0.46
CA ARG A 14 37.08 -1.57 -1.17
C ARG A 14 35.72 -1.33 -0.52
N TYR A 15 35.09 -2.37 0.02
CA TYR A 15 33.84 -2.23 0.76
C TYR A 15 34.04 -1.47 2.08
N LEU A 16 35.08 -1.79 2.85
CA LEU A 16 35.42 -1.09 4.09
C LEU A 16 35.83 0.37 3.85
N GLU A 17 36.56 0.66 2.77
CA GLU A 17 36.88 2.05 2.37
C GLU A 17 35.60 2.85 2.09
N ARG A 18 34.65 2.26 1.34
CA ARG A 18 33.36 2.92 1.08
C ARG A 18 32.52 3.09 2.34
N LEU A 19 32.54 2.13 3.27
CA LEU A 19 31.90 2.29 4.57
C LEU A 19 32.57 3.38 5.41
N SER A 20 33.89 3.53 5.33
CA SER A 20 34.62 4.61 5.99
C SER A 20 34.27 5.99 5.41
N ASP A 21 33.99 6.08 4.10
CA ASP A 21 33.51 7.33 3.49
C ASP A 21 32.10 7.71 4.00
N LEU A 22 31.22 6.71 4.14
CA LEU A 22 29.83 6.91 4.59
C LEU A 22 29.73 7.14 6.11
N TYR A 23 30.58 6.47 6.90
CA TYR A 23 30.58 6.49 8.36
C TYR A 23 31.99 6.79 8.89
N PRO A 24 32.47 8.05 8.78
CA PRO A 24 33.87 8.41 9.02
C PRO A 24 34.31 8.35 10.48
N THR A 25 33.37 8.17 11.42
CA THR A 25 33.67 8.10 12.85
C THR A 25 33.08 6.84 13.47
N ILE A 26 33.70 6.38 14.56
CA ILE A 26 33.19 5.27 15.37
C ILE A 26 31.74 5.55 15.79
N THR A 27 31.42 6.79 16.17
CA THR A 27 30.07 7.21 16.54
C THR A 27 29.08 7.10 15.39
N ALA A 28 29.45 7.53 14.17
CA ALA A 28 28.57 7.43 13.01
C ALA A 28 28.27 5.96 12.66
N ALA A 29 29.31 5.12 12.64
CA ALA A 29 29.16 3.70 12.35
C ALA A 29 28.35 2.98 13.44
N SER A 30 28.63 3.23 14.72
CA SER A 30 27.91 2.58 15.83
C SER A 30 26.46 3.04 15.91
N THR A 31 26.18 4.31 15.65
CA THR A 31 24.80 4.84 15.60
C THR A 31 24.01 4.16 14.49
N GLU A 32 24.60 4.00 13.30
CA GLU A 32 23.92 3.32 12.21
C GLU A 32 23.67 1.84 12.51
N VAL A 33 24.65 1.14 13.08
CA VAL A 33 24.49 -0.26 13.51
C VAL A 33 23.36 -0.39 14.52
N ILE A 34 23.26 0.51 15.51
CA ILE A 34 22.17 0.54 16.49
C ILE A 34 20.82 0.73 15.77
N ASN A 35 20.74 1.71 14.85
CA ASN A 35 19.51 2.00 14.11
C ASN A 35 19.04 0.81 13.28
N LEU A 36 19.93 0.24 12.46
CA LEU A 36 19.63 -0.92 11.62
C LEU A 36 19.27 -2.16 12.46
N SER A 37 19.97 -2.37 13.58
CA SER A 37 19.65 -3.49 14.49
C SER A 37 18.27 -3.32 15.12
N ALA A 38 17.89 -2.11 15.51
CA ALA A 38 16.54 -1.83 16.01
C ALA A 38 15.46 -2.06 14.95
N ILE A 39 15.74 -1.69 13.69
CA ILE A 39 14.82 -1.94 12.57
C ILE A 39 14.66 -3.44 12.31
N LEU A 40 15.75 -4.22 12.34
CA LEU A 40 15.72 -5.67 12.14
C LEU A 40 14.95 -6.43 13.24
N GLN A 41 14.75 -5.82 14.40
CA GLN A 41 13.94 -6.39 15.48
C GLN A 41 12.43 -6.19 15.28
N LEU A 42 12.02 -5.34 14.33
CA LEU A 42 10.60 -5.18 14.00
C LEU A 42 10.09 -6.41 13.25
N PRO A 43 8.79 -6.75 13.38
CA PRO A 43 8.16 -7.77 12.57
C PRO A 43 8.35 -7.48 11.07
N LYS A 44 8.58 -8.52 10.27
CA LYS A 44 8.70 -8.37 8.82
C LYS A 44 7.44 -7.73 8.24
N GLY A 45 7.63 -6.80 7.29
CA GLY A 45 6.56 -6.27 6.45
C GLY A 45 5.85 -7.36 5.64
N THR A 46 4.65 -7.05 5.18
CA THR A 46 3.86 -7.97 4.34
C THR A 46 4.33 -7.83 2.90
N GLU A 47 4.87 -8.92 2.35
CA GLU A 47 5.18 -9.06 0.92
C GLU A 47 3.92 -9.54 0.19
N HIS A 48 3.44 -8.79 -0.78
CA HIS A 48 2.23 -9.15 -1.53
C HIS A 48 2.61 -9.54 -2.95
N PHE A 49 2.41 -10.80 -3.31
CA PHE A 49 2.68 -11.32 -4.65
C PHE A 49 1.40 -11.36 -5.48
N LEU A 50 1.43 -10.76 -6.67
CA LEU A 50 0.34 -10.82 -7.65
C LEU A 50 0.88 -11.35 -8.98
N THR A 51 0.12 -12.26 -9.58
CA THR A 51 0.40 -12.85 -10.89
C THR A 51 -0.81 -12.65 -11.78
N ASP A 52 -0.61 -12.79 -13.10
CA ASP A 52 -1.71 -12.91 -14.06
C ASP A 52 -2.68 -11.71 -14.06
N VAL A 53 -2.17 -10.49 -13.94
CA VAL A 53 -2.99 -9.28 -13.84
C VAL A 53 -3.81 -9.03 -15.12
N HIS A 54 -3.22 -9.25 -16.29
CA HIS A 54 -3.86 -9.27 -17.61
C HIS A 54 -4.85 -8.11 -17.85
N GLY A 55 -4.45 -6.87 -17.57
CA GLY A 55 -5.27 -5.70 -17.82
C GLY A 55 -6.57 -5.59 -17.01
N GLU A 56 -6.83 -6.50 -16.06
CA GLU A 56 -8.03 -6.53 -15.23
C GLU A 56 -7.94 -5.51 -14.08
N ASN A 57 -8.04 -4.22 -14.43
CA ASN A 57 -7.81 -3.11 -13.49
C ASN A 57 -8.73 -3.12 -12.26
N GLU A 58 -10.02 -3.48 -12.44
CA GLU A 58 -10.96 -3.53 -11.33
C GLU A 58 -10.60 -4.62 -10.32
N ALA A 59 -10.26 -5.82 -10.81
CA ALA A 59 -9.84 -6.93 -9.99
C ALA A 59 -8.51 -6.62 -9.28
N PHE A 60 -7.54 -6.06 -10.02
CA PHE A 60 -6.27 -5.60 -9.48
C PHE A 60 -6.46 -4.58 -8.35
N SER A 61 -7.27 -3.55 -8.58
CA SER A 61 -7.60 -2.53 -7.59
C SER A 61 -8.26 -3.12 -6.35
N HIS A 62 -9.19 -4.07 -6.53
CA HIS A 62 -9.85 -4.75 -5.42
C HIS A 62 -8.86 -5.54 -4.56
N VAL A 63 -7.93 -6.27 -5.20
CA VAL A 63 -6.92 -7.07 -4.51
C VAL A 63 -5.93 -6.20 -3.74
N LEU A 64 -5.55 -5.02 -4.27
CA LEU A 64 -4.74 -4.06 -3.52
C LEU A 64 -5.49 -3.52 -2.31
N ARG A 65 -6.76 -3.12 -2.47
CA ARG A 65 -7.59 -2.57 -1.38
C ARG A 65 -7.84 -3.58 -0.26
N ASN A 66 -8.03 -4.85 -0.61
CA ASN A 66 -8.29 -5.91 0.37
C ASN A 66 -7.01 -6.62 0.88
N ALA A 67 -5.87 -6.36 0.24
CA ALA A 67 -4.57 -6.99 0.45
C ALA A 67 -4.63 -8.53 0.48
N SER A 68 -5.30 -9.10 -0.52
CA SER A 68 -5.62 -10.54 -0.62
C SER A 68 -6.26 -11.12 0.65
N GLY A 69 -7.15 -10.33 1.28
CA GLY A 69 -7.86 -10.71 2.50
C GLY A 69 -7.10 -10.43 3.80
N THR A 70 -5.86 -9.94 3.75
CA THR A 70 -5.07 -9.61 4.94
C THR A 70 -5.77 -8.59 5.84
N VAL A 71 -6.45 -7.59 5.26
CA VAL A 71 -7.23 -6.61 6.02
C VAL A 71 -8.31 -7.30 6.87
N ARG A 72 -9.02 -8.26 6.29
CA ARG A 72 -10.08 -9.00 6.99
C ARG A 72 -9.52 -9.84 8.13
N HIS A 73 -8.41 -10.53 7.89
CA HIS A 73 -7.70 -11.27 8.95
C HIS A 73 -7.29 -10.35 10.10
N LYS A 74 -6.77 -9.16 9.81
CA LYS A 74 -6.40 -8.18 10.84
C LYS A 74 -7.60 -7.69 11.65
N ILE A 75 -8.73 -7.41 10.99
CA ILE A 75 -9.98 -7.07 11.70
C ILE A 75 -10.42 -8.24 12.60
N ASP A 76 -10.33 -9.48 12.09
CA ASP A 76 -10.69 -10.66 12.87
C ASP A 76 -9.80 -10.83 14.11
N ASP A 77 -8.48 -10.66 13.97
CA ASP A 77 -7.49 -10.74 15.06
C ASP A 77 -7.72 -9.67 16.13
N ILE A 78 -7.99 -8.42 15.73
CA ILE A 78 -8.13 -7.28 16.64
C ILE A 78 -9.42 -7.36 17.43
N PHE A 79 -10.53 -7.68 16.76
CA PHE A 79 -11.85 -7.59 17.37
C PHE A 79 -12.36 -8.93 17.89
N GLY A 80 -11.85 -10.09 17.43
CA GLY A 80 -12.23 -11.40 17.98
C GLY A 80 -13.75 -11.55 18.13
N ASN A 81 -14.23 -11.77 19.35
CA ASN A 81 -15.66 -11.88 19.66
C ASN A 81 -16.32 -10.56 20.10
N SER A 82 -15.58 -9.45 20.16
CA SER A 82 -16.11 -8.13 20.55
C SER A 82 -16.98 -7.48 19.48
N LEU A 83 -16.87 -7.91 18.21
CA LEU A 83 -17.70 -7.48 17.10
C LEU A 83 -18.36 -8.67 16.42
N SER A 84 -19.59 -8.47 15.92
CA SER A 84 -20.28 -9.46 15.11
C SER A 84 -19.58 -9.67 13.77
N GLN A 85 -19.79 -10.84 13.14
CA GLN A 85 -19.27 -11.09 11.80
C GLN A 85 -19.80 -10.12 10.75
N VAL A 86 -21.00 -9.57 10.97
CA VAL A 86 -21.59 -8.53 10.11
C VAL A 86 -20.81 -7.22 10.28
N ASP A 87 -20.59 -6.77 11.51
CA ASP A 87 -19.81 -5.56 11.80
C ASP A 87 -18.39 -5.62 11.23
N LYS A 88 -17.74 -6.78 11.31
CA LYS A 88 -16.40 -6.97 10.75
C LYS A 88 -16.38 -6.86 9.22
N ARG A 89 -17.39 -7.42 8.55
CA ARG A 89 -17.54 -7.30 7.09
C ARG A 89 -17.84 -5.88 6.66
N GLU A 90 -18.68 -5.17 7.42
CA GLU A 90 -18.98 -3.76 7.23
C GLU A 90 -17.71 -2.91 7.36
N LEU A 91 -16.92 -3.12 8.41
CA LEU A 91 -15.64 -2.43 8.61
C LEU A 91 -14.63 -2.75 7.49
N ALA A 92 -14.53 -4.00 7.07
CA ALA A 92 -13.67 -4.39 5.96
C ALA A 92 -14.08 -3.69 4.66
N THR A 93 -15.38 -3.67 4.36
CA THR A 93 -15.93 -3.00 3.18
C THR A 93 -15.68 -1.50 3.22
N LEU A 94 -15.81 -0.87 4.39
CA LEU A 94 -15.46 0.55 4.57
C LEU A 94 -13.98 0.80 4.30
N ILE A 95 -13.08 -0.08 4.76
CA ILE A 95 -11.66 0.04 4.45
C ILE A 95 -11.41 -0.10 2.95
N TYR A 96 -12.12 -1.00 2.25
CA TYR A 96 -11.91 -1.23 0.83
C TYR A 96 -12.43 -0.09 -0.05
N TYR A 97 -13.62 0.43 0.27
CA TYR A 97 -14.38 1.37 -0.55
C TYR A 97 -14.99 2.45 0.35
N PRO A 98 -14.18 3.34 0.94
CA PRO A 98 -14.64 4.26 1.98
C PRO A 98 -15.71 5.23 1.47
N GLU A 99 -15.54 5.73 0.25
CA GLU A 99 -16.46 6.71 -0.32
C GLU A 99 -17.79 6.08 -0.70
N GLU A 100 -17.74 4.95 -1.41
CA GLU A 100 -18.90 4.21 -1.87
C GLU A 100 -19.69 3.68 -0.69
N LYS A 101 -19.00 3.14 0.33
CA LYS A 101 -19.64 2.63 1.53
C LYS A 101 -20.31 3.73 2.34
N MET A 102 -19.66 4.87 2.55
CA MET A 102 -20.28 6.02 3.22
C MET A 102 -21.49 6.55 2.45
N HIS A 103 -21.40 6.65 1.12
CA HIS A 103 -22.52 7.08 0.28
C HIS A 103 -23.75 6.17 0.41
N LEU A 104 -23.54 4.86 0.50
CA LEU A 104 -24.61 3.89 0.74
C LEU A 104 -25.22 4.04 2.14
N VAL A 105 -24.37 4.14 3.16
CA VAL A 105 -24.80 4.22 4.56
C VAL A 105 -25.59 5.52 4.83
N PHE A 106 -25.10 6.66 4.35
CA PHE A 106 -25.72 7.96 4.62
C PHE A 106 -27.00 8.24 3.82
N ARG A 107 -27.40 7.35 2.93
CA ARG A 107 -28.70 7.46 2.24
C ARG A 107 -29.88 7.30 3.20
N ASP A 108 -29.72 6.42 4.20
CA ASP A 108 -30.80 5.97 5.08
C ASP A 108 -30.63 6.48 6.53
N LEU A 109 -29.58 7.26 6.81
CA LEU A 109 -29.22 7.75 8.14
C LEU A 109 -29.60 9.23 8.31
N GLU A 110 -30.36 9.54 9.36
CA GLU A 110 -30.74 10.91 9.70
C GLU A 110 -29.57 11.73 10.27
N SER A 111 -28.66 11.10 11.02
CA SER A 111 -27.45 11.74 11.56
C SER A 111 -26.23 10.81 11.45
N PRO A 112 -25.13 11.24 10.79
CA PRO A 112 -23.94 10.42 10.62
C PRO A 112 -22.97 10.49 11.80
N GLU A 113 -23.19 11.36 12.79
CA GLU A 113 -22.22 11.63 13.87
C GLU A 113 -21.89 10.39 14.70
N ASP A 114 -22.90 9.64 15.15
CA ASP A 114 -22.70 8.41 15.93
C ASP A 114 -22.00 7.33 15.11
N TRP A 115 -22.36 7.23 13.82
CA TRP A 115 -21.68 6.31 12.91
C TRP A 115 -20.21 6.67 12.77
N TYR A 116 -19.87 7.96 12.61
CA TYR A 116 -18.49 8.42 12.56
C TYR A 116 -17.73 8.09 13.84
N ARG A 117 -18.29 8.35 15.02
CA ARG A 117 -17.63 8.02 16.30
C ARG A 117 -17.24 6.55 16.36
N VAL A 118 -18.19 5.66 16.10
CA VAL A 118 -17.96 4.21 16.16
C VAL A 118 -16.95 3.77 15.10
N MET A 119 -17.07 4.25 13.86
CA MET A 119 -16.15 3.85 12.78
C MET A 119 -14.75 4.39 12.99
N LEU A 120 -14.59 5.64 13.43
CA LEU A 120 -13.28 6.24 13.70
C LEU A 120 -12.53 5.45 14.78
N CYS A 121 -13.19 5.12 15.89
CA CYS A 121 -12.59 4.30 16.94
C CYS A 121 -12.15 2.92 16.41
N ARG A 122 -12.97 2.26 15.58
CA ARG A 122 -12.63 0.97 14.98
C ARG A 122 -11.46 1.09 13.99
N LEU A 123 -11.48 2.09 13.11
CA LEU A 123 -10.42 2.33 12.13
C LEU A 123 -9.09 2.68 12.79
N ILE A 124 -9.08 3.49 13.84
CA ILE A 124 -7.86 3.84 14.58
C ILE A 124 -7.24 2.58 15.22
N LYS A 125 -8.05 1.68 15.81
CA LYS A 125 -7.56 0.40 16.34
C LYS A 125 -6.91 -0.46 15.25
N VAL A 126 -7.52 -0.55 14.07
CA VAL A 126 -6.94 -1.26 12.92
C VAL A 126 -5.64 -0.60 12.46
N ALA A 127 -5.65 0.73 12.29
CA ALA A 127 -4.50 1.50 11.85
C ALA A 127 -3.31 1.38 12.82
N ARG A 128 -3.54 1.41 14.14
CA ARG A 128 -2.51 1.14 15.17
C ARG A 128 -1.91 -0.25 15.01
N ASN A 129 -2.74 -1.27 14.90
CA ASN A 129 -2.28 -2.65 14.77
C ASN A 129 -1.38 -2.85 13.54
N VAL A 130 -1.76 -2.30 12.38
CA VAL A 130 -0.96 -2.41 11.15
C VAL A 130 0.28 -1.52 11.17
N ALA A 131 0.25 -0.41 11.92
CA ALA A 131 1.39 0.50 12.07
C ALA A 131 2.48 -0.05 13.01
N ASN A 132 2.12 -0.90 14.00
CA ASN A 132 3.03 -1.39 15.04
C ASN A 132 4.24 -2.19 14.52
N LYS A 133 4.21 -2.71 13.29
CA LYS A 133 5.34 -3.40 12.65
C LYS A 133 6.35 -2.44 12.00
N TYR A 134 6.13 -1.13 12.06
CA TYR A 134 6.94 -0.13 11.37
C TYR A 134 7.57 0.88 12.33
N THR A 135 8.69 1.46 11.89
CA THR A 135 9.28 2.60 12.60
C THR A 135 8.36 3.82 12.52
N ARG A 136 8.44 4.68 13.53
CA ARG A 136 7.77 6.00 13.55
C ARG A 136 8.02 6.80 12.26
N SER A 137 9.25 6.81 11.78
CA SER A 137 9.61 7.52 10.54
C SER A 137 8.90 6.94 9.31
N LYS A 138 8.80 5.60 9.20
CA LYS A 138 8.10 4.94 8.09
C LYS A 138 6.60 5.22 8.11
N VAL A 139 5.97 5.14 9.30
CA VAL A 139 4.55 5.49 9.47
C VAL A 139 4.31 6.95 9.09
N ARG A 140 5.12 7.89 9.61
CA ARG A 140 4.98 9.32 9.32
C ARG A 140 5.05 9.64 7.82
N LYS A 141 5.95 8.99 7.08
CA LYS A 141 6.05 9.13 5.61
C LYS A 141 4.85 8.55 4.85
N ALA A 142 4.05 7.70 5.49
CA ALA A 142 2.85 7.11 4.92
C ALA A 142 1.57 7.90 5.25
N LEU A 143 1.65 8.87 6.17
CA LEU A 143 0.48 9.65 6.59
C LEU A 143 0.01 10.59 5.47
N PRO A 144 -1.31 10.70 5.25
CA PRO A 144 -1.87 11.62 4.28
C PRO A 144 -1.65 13.07 4.70
N ALA A 145 -1.33 13.93 3.73
CA ALA A 145 -1.10 15.35 3.96
C ALA A 145 -2.35 16.04 4.57
N GLY A 146 -2.12 16.94 5.53
CA GLY A 146 -3.17 17.70 6.20
C GLY A 146 -3.76 17.04 7.46
N PHE A 147 -3.61 15.73 7.61
CA PHE A 147 -4.00 14.99 8.83
C PHE A 147 -2.83 14.31 9.53
N ASP A 148 -1.60 14.51 9.04
CA ASP A 148 -0.39 13.86 9.51
C ASP A 148 -0.15 14.03 11.02
N TYR A 149 -0.24 15.26 11.54
CA TYR A 149 -0.02 15.48 12.97
C TYR A 149 -1.06 14.74 13.84
N VAL A 150 -2.33 14.87 13.50
CA VAL A 150 -3.44 14.26 14.27
C VAL A 150 -3.39 12.75 14.17
N LEU A 151 -3.18 12.19 12.99
CA LEU A 151 -3.05 10.75 12.81
C LEU A 151 -1.81 10.20 13.51
N GLU A 152 -0.68 10.90 13.47
CA GLU A 152 0.51 10.49 14.21
C GLU A 152 0.23 10.39 15.72
N GLU A 153 -0.43 11.42 16.28
CA GLU A 153 -0.83 11.44 17.69
C GLU A 153 -1.78 10.28 18.00
N LEU A 154 -2.79 10.06 17.15
CA LEU A 154 -3.75 8.96 17.32
C LEU A 154 -3.11 7.58 17.20
N LEU A 155 -2.02 7.41 16.45
CA LEU A 155 -1.41 6.10 16.20
C LEU A 155 -0.29 5.73 17.16
N MET A 156 0.42 6.71 17.72
CA MET A 156 1.69 6.47 18.44
C MET A 156 1.59 6.36 19.95
N GLU A 157 0.43 6.66 20.53
CA GLU A 157 0.26 6.55 21.97
C GLU A 157 0.04 5.10 22.40
N ARG A 158 0.65 4.75 23.54
CA ARG A 158 0.48 3.44 24.19
C ARG A 158 -0.82 3.44 25.00
N GLU A 159 -1.51 2.31 24.98
CA GLU A 159 -2.78 2.08 25.70
C GLU A 159 -2.65 2.17 27.24
N ASP A 160 -1.42 2.25 27.77
CA ASP A 160 -1.12 2.16 29.21
C ASP A 160 -1.33 3.45 30.03
N ARG A 161 -2.13 4.43 29.56
CA ARG A 161 -2.41 5.67 30.31
C ARG A 161 -3.90 6.01 30.31
N ASP A 162 -4.60 5.60 31.37
CA ASP A 162 -6.03 5.88 31.62
C ASP A 162 -6.40 7.38 31.52
N ASP A 163 -5.45 8.29 31.78
CA ASP A 163 -5.70 9.75 31.78
C ASP A 163 -5.97 10.38 30.40
N LYS A 164 -5.80 9.64 29.29
CA LYS A 164 -5.86 10.22 27.93
C LYS A 164 -7.06 9.82 27.08
N GLU A 165 -7.96 8.97 27.56
CA GLU A 165 -9.18 8.61 26.80
C GLU A 165 -10.05 9.85 26.48
N SER A 166 -10.17 10.76 27.45
CA SER A 166 -10.88 12.04 27.27
C SER A 166 -10.25 12.94 26.20
N TYR A 167 -8.93 12.89 26.05
CA TYR A 167 -8.20 13.63 25.01
C TYR A 167 -8.49 13.07 23.62
N TYR A 168 -8.54 11.73 23.47
CA TYR A 168 -8.95 11.10 22.21
C TYR A 168 -10.36 11.46 21.80
N GLU A 169 -11.30 11.33 22.72
CA GLU A 169 -12.69 11.69 22.47
C GLU A 169 -12.84 13.18 22.12
N SER A 170 -12.01 14.04 22.69
CA SER A 170 -11.97 15.47 22.32
C SER A 170 -11.48 15.69 20.89
N ILE A 171 -10.41 14.99 20.46
CA ILE A 171 -9.93 15.06 19.07
C ILE A 171 -11.02 14.58 18.10
N LEU A 172 -11.62 13.42 18.36
CA LEU A 172 -12.66 12.85 17.51
C LEU A 172 -13.88 13.76 17.44
N SER A 173 -14.33 14.27 18.59
CA SER A 173 -15.45 15.21 18.66
C SER A 173 -15.16 16.50 17.89
N THR A 174 -13.91 16.99 17.93
CA THR A 174 -13.49 18.18 17.17
C THR A 174 -13.50 17.91 15.66
N ILE A 175 -13.03 16.74 15.21
CA ILE A 175 -13.06 16.37 13.79
C ILE A 175 -14.51 16.31 13.28
N ILE A 176 -15.41 15.73 14.07
CA ILE A 176 -16.83 15.61 13.72
C ILE A 176 -17.52 16.98 13.72
N SER A 177 -17.30 17.81 14.76
CA SER A 177 -17.94 19.13 14.86
C SER A 177 -17.46 20.12 13.78
N LEU A 178 -16.22 19.96 13.30
CA LEU A 178 -15.68 20.71 12.17
C LEU A 178 -16.13 20.15 10.80
N ASN A 179 -16.98 19.12 10.77
CA ASN A 179 -17.46 18.45 9.57
C ASN A 179 -16.31 17.92 8.67
N ARG A 180 -15.25 17.38 9.29
CA ARG A 180 -14.08 16.80 8.61
C ARG A 180 -14.00 15.28 8.73
N ALA A 181 -15.01 14.66 9.32
CA ALA A 181 -15.02 13.22 9.60
C ALA A 181 -14.99 12.37 8.32
N ARG A 182 -15.64 12.81 7.23
CA ARG A 182 -15.63 12.11 5.94
C ARG A 182 -14.21 11.97 5.41
N GLU A 183 -13.48 13.07 5.28
CA GLU A 183 -12.11 13.08 4.77
C GLU A 183 -11.18 12.31 5.71
N PHE A 184 -11.42 12.37 7.02
CA PHE A 184 -10.63 11.67 8.00
C PHE A 184 -10.80 10.13 7.92
N VAL A 185 -12.04 9.65 7.70
CA VAL A 185 -12.30 8.22 7.45
C VAL A 185 -11.57 7.76 6.19
N ILE A 186 -11.66 8.51 5.08
CA ILE A 186 -10.97 8.17 3.82
C ILE A 186 -9.45 8.11 4.04
N ALA A 187 -8.90 9.10 4.75
CA ALA A 187 -7.49 9.16 5.11
C ALA A 187 -7.04 7.94 5.95
N LEU A 188 -7.82 7.52 6.95
CA LEU A 188 -7.54 6.33 7.75
C LEU A 188 -7.60 5.05 6.92
N CYS A 189 -8.63 4.89 6.07
CA CYS A 189 -8.77 3.72 5.21
C CYS A 189 -7.59 3.61 4.23
N SER A 190 -7.21 4.72 3.59
CA SER A 190 -6.05 4.78 2.69
C SER A 190 -4.74 4.46 3.43
N LEU A 191 -4.56 4.97 4.65
CA LEU A 191 -3.41 4.65 5.49
C LEU A 191 -3.35 3.16 5.83
N ILE A 192 -4.48 2.55 6.20
CA ILE A 192 -4.56 1.12 6.49
C ILE A 192 -4.17 0.32 5.24
N GLN A 193 -4.78 0.62 4.09
CA GLN A 193 -4.44 -0.06 2.82
C GLN A 193 -2.94 0.02 2.51
N ARG A 194 -2.35 1.21 2.67
CA ARG A 194 -0.91 1.45 2.45
C ARG A 194 -0.01 0.69 3.43
N LEU A 195 -0.37 0.62 4.70
CA LEU A 195 0.46 -0.04 5.74
C LEU A 195 0.25 -1.56 5.79
N VAL A 196 -0.86 -2.07 5.26
CA VAL A 196 -1.09 -3.51 5.23
C VAL A 196 -0.10 -4.19 4.28
N ILE A 197 0.13 -3.63 3.09
CA ILE A 197 1.09 -4.15 2.10
C ILE A 197 2.40 -3.37 2.22
N ASP A 198 3.48 -4.04 2.61
CA ASP A 198 4.77 -3.37 2.73
C ASP A 198 5.45 -3.15 1.38
N HIS A 199 5.42 -4.20 0.57
CA HIS A 199 6.02 -4.23 -0.74
C HIS A 199 5.21 -5.15 -1.64
N LEU A 200 5.01 -4.71 -2.88
CA LEU A 200 4.22 -5.38 -3.89
C LEU A 200 5.14 -6.01 -4.93
N HIS A 201 4.99 -7.31 -5.16
CA HIS A 201 5.69 -8.05 -6.19
C HIS A 201 4.72 -8.36 -7.32
N ILE A 202 4.94 -7.79 -8.50
CA ILE A 202 4.19 -8.17 -9.71
C ILE A 202 5.00 -9.21 -10.48
N ILE A 203 4.41 -10.39 -10.67
CA ILE A 203 5.01 -11.49 -11.43
C ILE A 203 4.30 -11.59 -12.78
N GLY A 204 4.76 -10.73 -13.68
CA GLY A 204 4.46 -10.75 -15.11
C GLY A 204 3.02 -10.49 -15.50
N ASP A 205 2.86 -10.37 -16.82
CA ASP A 205 1.60 -10.36 -17.54
C ASP A 205 0.63 -9.30 -16.99
N ILE A 206 1.12 -8.04 -16.96
CA ILE A 206 0.30 -6.85 -16.69
C ILE A 206 -0.61 -6.58 -17.87
N TYR A 207 -0.11 -6.80 -19.08
CA TYR A 207 -0.79 -6.53 -20.34
C TYR A 207 -1.62 -7.71 -20.87
N ASP A 208 -2.44 -7.41 -21.88
CA ASP A 208 -3.33 -8.31 -22.62
C ASP A 208 -4.58 -8.81 -21.87
N ARG A 209 -5.61 -9.21 -22.62
CA ARG A 209 -6.94 -9.71 -22.20
C ARG A 209 -7.89 -8.68 -21.58
N GLY A 210 -7.48 -7.94 -20.57
CA GLY A 210 -8.31 -6.95 -19.89
C GLY A 210 -8.15 -5.53 -20.48
N PRO A 211 -9.11 -4.63 -20.23
CA PRO A 211 -9.18 -3.31 -20.87
C PRO A 211 -8.30 -2.24 -20.21
N GLY A 212 -7.76 -2.48 -19.02
CA GLY A 212 -7.14 -1.43 -18.19
C GLY A 212 -5.65 -1.56 -17.85
N PRO A 213 -4.76 -2.13 -18.69
CA PRO A 213 -3.34 -2.26 -18.33
C PRO A 213 -2.63 -0.91 -18.14
N HIS A 214 -3.06 0.14 -18.85
CA HIS A 214 -2.55 1.50 -18.68
C HIS A 214 -2.86 2.07 -17.28
N LEU A 215 -4.08 1.87 -16.78
CA LEU A 215 -4.48 2.28 -15.42
C LEU A 215 -3.74 1.49 -14.32
N ILE A 216 -3.45 0.22 -14.59
CA ILE A 216 -2.65 -0.61 -13.69
C ILE A 216 -1.23 -0.06 -13.60
N LEU A 217 -0.62 0.29 -14.74
CA LEU A 217 0.71 0.90 -14.74
C LEU A 217 0.74 2.26 -14.04
N ASP A 218 -0.25 3.11 -14.24
CA ASP A 218 -0.36 4.38 -13.51
C ASP A 218 -0.42 4.14 -11.99
N THR A 219 -1.15 3.11 -11.57
CA THR A 219 -1.24 2.72 -10.17
C THR A 219 0.12 2.21 -9.66
N LEU A 220 0.80 1.34 -10.41
CA LEU A 220 2.10 0.78 -10.04
C LEU A 220 3.20 1.86 -9.98
N MET A 221 3.21 2.81 -10.91
CA MET A 221 4.17 3.92 -10.94
C MET A 221 4.07 4.84 -9.72
N ASN A 222 2.86 5.00 -9.18
CA ASN A 222 2.59 5.81 -8.00
C ASN A 222 2.55 4.98 -6.69
N TYR A 223 2.78 3.66 -6.78
CA TYR A 223 2.73 2.78 -5.63
C TYR A 223 3.96 2.97 -4.73
N HIS A 224 3.79 2.82 -3.42
CA HIS A 224 4.83 3.22 -2.45
C HIS A 224 6.07 2.33 -2.47
N SER A 225 5.94 1.09 -2.89
CA SER A 225 6.99 0.09 -2.87
C SER A 225 6.60 -1.09 -3.75
N VAL A 226 7.24 -1.23 -4.91
CA VAL A 226 6.91 -2.27 -5.89
C VAL A 226 8.14 -2.71 -6.66
N ASP A 227 8.18 -3.99 -7.03
CA ASP A 227 9.04 -4.54 -8.07
C ASP A 227 8.22 -5.36 -9.06
N ILE A 228 8.76 -5.49 -10.28
CA ILE A 228 8.09 -6.17 -11.38
C ILE A 228 9.08 -7.15 -12.01
N GLN A 229 8.67 -8.41 -12.05
CA GLN A 229 9.25 -9.40 -12.95
C GLN A 229 8.44 -9.38 -14.25
N TRP A 230 9.06 -9.01 -15.36
CA TRP A 230 8.37 -8.90 -16.64
C TRP A 230 7.99 -10.26 -17.22
N GLY A 231 6.73 -10.38 -17.64
CA GLY A 231 6.17 -11.53 -18.33
C GLY A 231 6.36 -11.44 -19.85
N ASN A 232 5.96 -12.49 -20.55
CA ASN A 232 6.05 -12.53 -22.02
C ASN A 232 5.11 -11.51 -22.67
N HIS A 233 3.95 -11.27 -22.07
CA HIS A 233 3.02 -10.26 -22.57
C HIS A 233 3.61 -8.85 -22.39
N ASP A 234 4.26 -8.57 -21.27
CA ASP A 234 4.88 -7.25 -21.05
C ASP A 234 6.05 -7.00 -22.03
N VAL A 235 6.90 -8.00 -22.26
CA VAL A 235 8.01 -7.90 -23.23
C VAL A 235 7.50 -7.69 -24.65
N LEU A 236 6.38 -8.31 -25.02
CA LEU A 236 5.74 -8.09 -26.31
C LEU A 236 5.33 -6.62 -26.49
N TRP A 237 4.70 -6.03 -25.47
CA TRP A 237 4.29 -4.63 -25.49
C TRP A 237 5.49 -3.68 -25.50
N MET A 238 6.56 -3.99 -24.76
CA MET A 238 7.82 -3.22 -24.84
C MET A 238 8.45 -3.29 -26.23
N GLY A 239 8.44 -4.45 -26.88
CA GLY A 239 8.92 -4.62 -28.24
C GLY A 239 8.11 -3.80 -29.25
N ALA A 240 6.78 -3.76 -29.06
CA ALA A 240 5.91 -2.92 -29.87
C ALA A 240 6.21 -1.43 -29.67
N ALA A 241 6.36 -0.99 -28.42
CA ALA A 241 6.73 0.39 -28.07
C ALA A 241 8.13 0.79 -28.61
N ALA A 242 9.05 -0.16 -28.74
CA ALA A 242 10.36 0.04 -29.33
C ALA A 242 10.36 0.09 -30.88
N GLY A 243 9.20 -0.10 -31.53
CA GLY A 243 9.05 -0.03 -32.97
C GLY A 243 9.25 -1.36 -33.71
N GLU A 244 9.27 -2.50 -33.01
CA GLU A 244 9.40 -3.80 -33.66
C GLU A 244 8.08 -4.22 -34.33
N ILE A 245 8.13 -4.41 -35.65
CA ILE A 245 6.93 -4.57 -36.48
C ILE A 245 6.15 -5.85 -36.13
N ALA A 246 6.83 -6.96 -35.83
CA ALA A 246 6.13 -8.20 -35.48
C ALA A 246 5.40 -8.08 -34.14
N CYS A 247 5.98 -7.40 -33.16
CA CYS A 247 5.39 -7.07 -31.88
C CYS A 247 4.20 -6.13 -32.06
N ILE A 248 4.33 -5.05 -32.83
CA ILE A 248 3.22 -4.12 -33.15
C ILE A 248 2.05 -4.90 -33.77
N CYS A 249 2.32 -5.67 -34.83
CA CYS A 249 1.29 -6.49 -35.49
C CYS A 249 0.63 -7.46 -34.51
N ASN A 250 1.39 -8.06 -33.60
CA ASN A 250 0.86 -9.01 -32.63
C ASN A 250 0.04 -8.32 -31.53
N VAL A 251 0.48 -7.17 -31.01
CA VAL A 251 -0.29 -6.35 -30.06
C VAL A 251 -1.63 -5.95 -30.67
N ILE A 252 -1.63 -5.39 -31.88
CA ILE A 252 -2.87 -5.01 -32.59
C ILE A 252 -3.78 -6.24 -32.76
N ARG A 253 -3.23 -7.38 -33.19
CA ARG A 253 -3.98 -8.62 -33.35
C ARG A 253 -4.60 -9.10 -32.03
N ILE A 254 -3.86 -9.01 -30.92
CA ILE A 254 -4.31 -9.44 -29.59
C ILE A 254 -5.40 -8.50 -29.08
N CYS A 255 -5.20 -7.18 -29.17
CA CYS A 255 -6.21 -6.17 -28.85
C CYS A 255 -7.50 -6.41 -29.64
N ALA A 256 -7.42 -6.59 -30.96
CA ALA A 256 -8.58 -6.88 -31.79
C ALA A 256 -9.28 -8.21 -31.42
N ARG A 257 -8.51 -9.25 -31.07
CA ARG A 257 -9.06 -10.55 -30.67
C ARG A 257 -9.85 -10.47 -29.36
N TYR A 258 -9.38 -9.70 -28.38
CA TYR A 258 -10.03 -9.58 -27.07
C TYR A 258 -10.98 -8.39 -26.96
N GLY A 259 -11.18 -7.62 -28.04
CA GLY A 259 -12.08 -6.46 -28.03
C GLY A 259 -11.52 -5.25 -27.29
N ASN A 260 -10.19 -5.12 -27.24
CA ASN A 260 -9.46 -4.10 -26.49
C ASN A 260 -8.75 -3.10 -27.41
N LEU A 261 -9.35 -2.73 -28.54
CA LEU A 261 -8.78 -1.72 -29.44
C LEU A 261 -8.76 -0.33 -28.78
N ASP A 262 -9.73 -0.05 -27.91
CA ASP A 262 -9.83 1.16 -27.10
C ASP A 262 -8.56 1.42 -26.27
N ILE A 263 -7.80 0.38 -25.90
CA ILE A 263 -6.50 0.56 -25.22
C ILE A 263 -5.53 1.33 -26.12
N LEU A 264 -5.49 1.01 -27.40
CA LEU A 264 -4.60 1.66 -28.36
C LEU A 264 -5.08 3.08 -28.66
N GLU A 265 -6.38 3.23 -28.91
CA GLU A 265 -7.00 4.49 -29.31
C GLU A 265 -7.08 5.49 -28.14
N ASP A 266 -7.76 5.11 -27.05
CA ASP A 266 -8.03 6.00 -25.91
C ASP A 266 -6.92 5.97 -24.85
N GLY A 267 -6.37 4.78 -24.58
CA GLY A 267 -5.34 4.60 -23.55
C GLY A 267 -3.98 5.18 -23.97
N TYR A 268 -3.56 4.90 -25.21
CA TYR A 268 -2.25 5.32 -25.74
C TYR A 268 -2.32 6.41 -26.82
N GLY A 269 -3.51 6.81 -27.27
CA GLY A 269 -3.68 7.91 -28.22
C GLY A 269 -3.30 7.57 -29.66
N ILE A 270 -3.31 6.29 -30.05
CA ILE A 270 -2.91 5.80 -31.37
C ILE A 270 -4.16 5.71 -32.26
N ASN A 271 -4.36 6.75 -33.09
CA ASN A 271 -5.47 6.86 -34.06
C ASN A 271 -4.97 6.70 -35.51
#